data_AF-A0A838Q1H3-F1
#
_entry.id   AF-A0A838Q1H3-F1
#
_cell.length_a   1.000
_cell.length_b   1.000
_cell.length_c   1.000
_cell.angle_alpha   90.00
_cell.angle_beta   90.00
_cell.angle_gamma   90.00
#
_symmetry.space_group_name_H-M   'P 1'
#
loop_
_entity.id
_entity.type
_entity.pdbx_description
1 polymer ?
#
loop_
_entity_poly.entity_id
_entity_poly.type
_entity_poly.pdbx_seq_one_letter_code
_entity_poly.pdbx_strand_id
1 'polypeptide(L)' 'MQLSEEEAWREQCRRGLERDVLTRIKYGFCHVYKPILDDVGIRPFSSMSQYRDWCAALPAYLGYRPAANGH' A
#
# COMPACT_ATOMS: atom_id res chain seq x y z
N MET A 1 32.79 -4.04 -4.69
CA MET A 1 31.97 -4.09 -5.91
C MET A 1 30.67 -3.38 -5.60
N GLN A 2 30.29 -2.38 -6.40
CA GLN A 2 29.06 -1.61 -6.20
C GLN A 2 27.94 -2.31 -6.98
N LEU A 3 26.87 -2.71 -6.31
CA LEU A 3 25.71 -3.33 -6.95
C LEU A 3 24.91 -2.26 -7.70
N SER A 4 24.32 -2.61 -8.85
CA SER A 4 23.28 -1.78 -9.46
C SER A 4 22.04 -1.73 -8.56
N GLU A 5 21.17 -0.75 -8.77
CA GLU A 5 19.92 -0.61 -8.01
C GLU A 5 19.02 -1.84 -8.16
N GLU A 6 18.93 -2.40 -9.37
CA GLU A 6 18.14 -3.60 -9.63
C GLU A 6 18.72 -4.82 -8.90
N GLU A 7 20.04 -5.02 -8.95
CA GLU A 7 20.70 -6.11 -8.24
C GLU A 7 20.57 -5.96 -6.72
N ALA A 8 20.69 -4.74 -6.20
CA ALA A 8 20.49 -4.43 -4.79
C ALA A 8 19.05 -4.73 -4.34
N TRP A 9 18.06 -4.39 -5.16
CA TRP A 9 16.65 -4.71 -4.92
C TRP A 9 16.40 -6.22 -4.93
N ARG A 10 16.89 -6.94 -5.96
CA ARG A 10 16.77 -8.41 -6.05
C ARG A 10 17.41 -9.10 -4.84
N GLU A 11 18.58 -8.63 -4.42
CA GLU A 11 19.30 -9.15 -3.26
C GLU A 11 18.59 -8.83 -1.94
N GLN A 12 17.95 -7.67 -1.82
CA GLN A 12 17.06 -7.36 -0.69
C GLN A 12 15.87 -8.33 -0.63
N CYS A 13 15.23 -8.59 -1.77
CA CYS A 13 14.11 -9.53 -1.87
C CYS A 13 14.53 -10.96 -1.46
N ARG A 14 15.66 -11.44 -1.99
CA ARG A 14 16.22 -12.77 -1.65
C ARG A 14 16.45 -12.92 -0.14
N ARG A 15 17.14 -11.97 0.49
CA ARG A 15 17.35 -11.96 1.95
C ARG A 15 16.04 -11.86 2.73
N GLY A 16 15.03 -11.18 2.19
CA GLY A 16 13.66 -11.16 2.71
C GLY A 16 13.07 -12.56 2.84
N LEU A 17 13.22 -13.35 1.78
CA LEU A 17 12.72 -14.71 1.65
C LEU A 17 13.55 -15.77 2.39
N GLU A 18 14.72 -15.43 2.92
CA GLU A 18 15.53 -16.34 3.75
C GLU A 18 15.25 -16.21 5.25
N ARG A 19 14.61 -15.12 5.68
CA ARG A 19 14.23 -14.92 7.09
C ARG A 19 13.24 -16.00 7.53
N ASP A 20 13.33 -16.44 8.78
CA ASP A 20 12.32 -17.32 9.35
C ASP A 20 10.95 -16.63 9.42
N VAL A 21 9.88 -17.44 9.50
CA VAL A 21 8.50 -16.94 9.47
C VAL A 21 8.22 -15.96 10.60
N LEU A 22 8.74 -16.20 11.81
CA LEU A 22 8.49 -15.31 12.95
C LEU A 22 9.20 -13.97 12.76
N THR A 23 10.41 -13.95 12.21
CA THR A 23 11.11 -12.72 11.85
C THR A 23 10.34 -11.93 10.78
N ARG A 24 9.78 -12.61 9.77
CA ARG A 24 8.93 -11.95 8.76
C ARG A 24 7.65 -11.39 9.36
N ILE A 25 7.00 -12.09 10.28
CA ILE A 25 5.82 -11.55 10.96
C ILE A 25 6.20 -10.35 11.84
N LYS A 26 7.29 -10.45 12.60
CA LYS A 26 7.73 -9.41 13.53
C LYS A 26 8.10 -8.09 12.83
N TYR A 27 8.72 -8.16 11.65
CA TYR A 27 9.27 -6.98 10.97
C TYR A 27 8.69 -6.72 9.57
N GLY A 28 7.90 -7.63 9.02
CA GLY A 28 7.34 -7.52 7.68
C GLY A 28 5.99 -6.80 7.62
N PHE A 29 5.34 -6.59 8.77
CA PHE A 29 4.14 -5.79 8.85
C PHE A 29 4.48 -4.40 9.38
N CYS A 30 4.11 -3.38 8.62
CA CYS A 30 4.02 -2.00 9.08
C CYS A 30 2.55 -1.59 9.13
N HIS A 31 2.21 -0.68 10.04
CA HIS A 31 0.89 -0.04 9.97
C HIS A 31 0.87 0.84 8.72
N VAL A 32 -0.04 0.53 7.81
CA VAL A 32 -0.39 1.38 6.68
C VAL A 32 -1.76 1.92 6.99
N TYR A 33 -1.89 3.24 6.96
CA TYR A 33 -3.16 3.93 7.17
C TYR A 33 -4.23 3.44 6.18
N LYS A 34 -5.36 2.99 6.72
CA LYS A 34 -6.53 2.47 6.02
C LYS A 34 -7.73 3.33 6.43
N PRO A 35 -8.13 4.34 5.64
CA PRO A 35 -9.15 5.33 6.03
C PRO A 35 -10.46 4.76 6.58
N ILE A 36 -10.92 3.62 6.06
CA ILE A 36 -12.15 3.00 6.54
C ILE A 36 -11.93 2.32 7.90
N LEU A 37 -10.86 1.55 8.04
CA LEU A 37 -10.59 0.75 9.24
C LEU A 37 -10.07 1.59 10.40
N ASP A 38 -9.28 2.62 10.11
CA ASP A 38 -8.64 3.44 11.13
C ASP A 38 -9.54 4.60 11.61
N ASP A 39 -10.43 5.15 10.76
CA ASP A 39 -11.22 6.33 11.14
C ASP A 39 -12.66 6.02 11.62
N VAL A 40 -13.36 5.12 10.93
CA VAL A 40 -14.84 5.04 11.04
C VAL A 40 -15.42 3.62 11.12
N GLY A 41 -14.62 2.59 10.89
CA GLY A 41 -15.02 1.17 10.88
C GLY A 41 -15.86 0.77 9.66
N ILE A 42 -16.89 1.54 9.34
CA ILE A 42 -17.76 1.38 8.18
C ILE A 42 -18.08 2.76 7.58
N ARG A 43 -18.06 2.88 6.25
CA ARG A 43 -18.47 4.10 5.54
C ARG A 43 -19.41 3.76 4.38
N PRO A 44 -20.75 3.87 4.57
CA PRO A 44 -21.69 3.69 3.47
C PRO A 44 -21.73 4.95 2.59
N PHE A 45 -22.01 4.77 1.30
CA PHE A 45 -22.26 5.85 0.35
C PHE A 45 -23.63 5.63 -0.27
N SER A 46 -24.42 6.71 -0.42
CA SER A 46 -25.74 6.64 -1.06
C SER A 46 -25.65 6.68 -2.59
N SER A 47 -24.48 7.00 -3.14
CA SER A 47 -24.23 7.01 -4.59
C SER A 47 -22.75 6.79 -4.92
N MET A 48 -22.49 6.40 -6.16
CA MET A 48 -21.13 6.29 -6.69
C MET A 48 -20.42 7.65 -6.83
N SER A 49 -21.16 8.75 -6.97
CA SER A 49 -20.57 10.10 -7.00
C SER A 49 -19.92 10.42 -5.66
N GLN A 50 -20.66 10.24 -4.56
CA GLN A 50 -20.13 10.49 -3.21
C GLN A 50 -18.91 9.62 -2.89
N TYR A 51 -18.92 8.35 -3.33
CA TYR A 51 -17.77 7.47 -3.19
C TYR A 51 -16.54 8.02 -3.92
N ARG A 52 -16.69 8.46 -5.17
CA ARG A 52 -15.58 9.03 -5.97
C ARG A 52 -15.07 10.34 -5.41
N ASP A 53 -15.96 11.22 -4.95
CA ASP A 53 -15.61 12.50 -4.34
C ASP A 53 -14.77 12.28 -3.07
N TRP A 54 -15.16 11.29 -2.25
CA TRP A 54 -14.37 10.87 -1.10
C TRP A 54 -13.00 10.30 -1.50
N CYS A 55 -12.96 9.39 -2.49
CA CYS A 55 -11.70 8.83 -3.00
C CYS A 55 -10.74 9.89 -3.55
N ALA A 56 -11.25 10.93 -4.19
CA ALA A 56 -10.45 12.02 -4.76
C ALA A 56 -9.77 12.88 -3.67
N ALA A 57 -10.38 13.01 -2.49
CA ALA A 57 -9.83 13.74 -1.35
C ALA A 57 -8.72 12.98 -0.61
N LEU A 58 -8.58 11.66 -0.83
CA LEU A 58 -7.57 10.85 -0.16
C LEU A 58 -6.14 11.11 -0.68
N PRO A 59 -5.12 10.87 0.16
CA PRO A 59 -3.72 10.88 -0.28
C PRO A 59 -3.46 9.95 -1.45
N ALA A 60 -2.65 10.41 -2.42
CA ALA A 60 -2.37 9.66 -3.65
C ALA A 60 -1.73 8.29 -3.39
N TYR A 61 -0.86 8.19 -2.39
CA TYR A 61 -0.13 6.97 -2.05
C TYR A 61 -1.04 5.82 -1.61
N LEU A 62 -2.30 6.10 -1.24
CA LEU A 62 -3.26 5.07 -0.84
C LEU A 62 -3.92 4.36 -2.04
N GLY A 63 -3.76 4.88 -3.27
CA GLY A 63 -4.25 4.21 -4.48
C GLY A 63 -5.77 4.24 -4.71
N TYR A 64 -6.53 5.06 -3.97
CA TYR A 64 -7.98 5.22 -4.17
C TYR A 64 -8.36 6.19 -5.29
N ARG A 65 -7.41 7.00 -5.77
CA ARG A 65 -7.68 7.99 -6.81
C ARG A 65 -8.08 7.30 -8.12
N PRO A 66 -8.93 7.93 -8.94
CA PRO A 66 -9.16 7.46 -10.30
C PRO A 66 -7.83 7.25 -11.02
N ALA A 67 -7.75 6.21 -11.83
CA ALA A 67 -6.61 6.04 -12.72
C ALA A 67 -6.45 7.33 -13.53
N ALA A 68 -5.23 7.87 -13.57
CA ALA A 68 -4.90 8.95 -14.48
C ALA A 68 -4.96 8.32 -15.89
N ASN A 69 -6.12 8.42 -16.53
CA ASN A 69 -6.46 8.02 -17.89
C ASN A 69 -5.43 7.10 -18.58
N GLY A 70 -5.78 5.82 -18.70
CA GLY A 70 -5.01 4.87 -19.50
C GLY A 70 -4.91 5.32 -20.95
N HIS A 71 -3.67 5.37 -21.44
CA HIS A 71 -3.33 5.11 -22.82
C HIS A 71 -2.74 3.71 -22.90
#